data_AF-A0A496PZU0-F1
#
_entry.id   AF-A0A496PZU0-F1
#
_cell.length_a   1.000
_cell.length_b   1.000
_cell.length_c   1.000
_cell.angle_alpha   90.00
_cell.angle_beta   90.00
_cell.angle_gamma   90.00
#
_symmetry.space_group_name_H-M   'P 1'
#
loop_
_entity.id
_entity.type
_entity.pdbx_description
1 polymer ?
#
loop_
_entity_poly.entity_id
_entity_poly.type
_entity_poly.pdbx_seq_one_letter_code
_entity_poly.pdbx_strand_id
1 'polypeptide(L)'
;MSQWALDTFGRQQFNEAFWIISLIPGPVWIMLMFMPDNRITRLLISPWILPAFLGIVYLYFVYLLFTYGPPATPDNVSMREVRRFVIHPLAFLVLWSHLMITDLFVGMRMYEDARRRKIYVPFELFVCWFFAPIALMLYAVRRALKTQPKE
;
A
#
# COMPACT_ATOMS: atom_id res chain seq x y z
N MET A 1 -20.45 1.10 28.20
CA MET A 1 -19.14 1.79 28.22
C MET A 1 -19.37 3.25 27.89
N SER A 2 -18.74 4.18 28.61
CA SER A 2 -18.89 5.63 28.37
C SER A 2 -18.30 6.03 27.02
N GLN A 3 -18.97 6.93 26.28
CA GLN A 3 -18.52 7.42 24.97
C GLN A 3 -17.09 7.97 25.01
N TRP A 4 -16.68 8.62 26.10
CA TRP A 4 -15.31 9.12 26.28
C TRP A 4 -14.27 7.99 26.22
N ALA A 5 -14.52 6.86 26.88
CA ALA A 5 -13.56 5.75 26.89
C ALA A 5 -13.44 5.15 25.49
N LEU A 6 -14.55 4.92 24.79
CA LEU A 6 -14.55 4.44 23.41
C LEU A 6 -13.85 5.42 22.45
N ASP A 7 -14.07 6.72 22.62
CA ASP A 7 -13.46 7.74 21.76
C ASP A 7 -11.96 7.94 22.02
N THR A 8 -11.50 7.74 23.26
CA THR A 8 -10.10 7.94 23.62
C THR A 8 -9.28 6.68 23.34
N PHE A 9 -9.78 5.51 23.75
CA PHE A 9 -9.16 4.22 23.42
C PHE A 9 -9.24 3.94 21.93
N GLY A 10 -10.35 4.25 21.27
CA GLY A 10 -10.50 4.13 19.82
C GLY A 10 -9.49 5.00 19.08
N ARG A 11 -9.35 6.29 19.43
CA ARG A 11 -8.37 7.18 18.80
C ARG A 11 -6.93 6.69 18.96
N GLN A 12 -6.56 6.18 20.13
CA GLN A 12 -5.22 5.66 20.36
C GLN A 12 -4.96 4.39 19.56
N GLN A 13 -5.90 3.43 19.56
CA GLN A 13 -5.79 2.18 18.78
C GLN A 13 -5.73 2.44 17.28
N PHE A 14 -6.52 3.40 16.77
CA PHE A 14 -6.48 3.76 15.35
C PHE A 14 -5.15 4.40 14.95
N ASN A 15 -4.56 5.23 15.83
CA ASN A 15 -3.25 5.81 15.58
C ASN A 15 -2.14 4.76 15.58
N GLU A 16 -2.18 3.81 16.53
CA GLU A 16 -1.24 2.68 16.55
C GLU A 16 -1.36 1.83 15.28
N ALA A 17 -2.59 1.47 14.89
CA ALA A 17 -2.85 0.74 13.65
C ALA A 17 -2.31 1.48 12.42
N PHE A 18 -2.51 2.80 12.35
CA PHE A 18 -1.98 3.64 11.26
C PHE A 18 -0.45 3.53 11.14
N TRP A 19 0.27 3.69 12.25
CA TRP A 19 1.74 3.58 12.25
C TRP A 19 2.22 2.17 11.90
N ILE A 20 1.55 1.15 12.44
CA ILE A 20 1.87 -0.26 12.14
C ILE A 20 1.73 -0.54 10.64
N ILE A 21 0.60 -0.19 10.03
CA ILE A 21 0.34 -0.39 8.59
C ILE A 21 1.36 0.37 7.73
N SER A 22 1.76 1.57 8.17
CA SER A 22 2.72 2.40 7.43
C SER A 22 4.15 1.87 7.51
N LEU A 23 4.54 1.25 8.63
CA LEU A 23 5.91 0.80 8.88
C LEU A 23 6.18 -0.64 8.47
N ILE A 24 5.17 -1.54 8.53
CA ILE A 24 5.32 -2.96 8.13
C ILE A 24 5.93 -3.14 6.73
N PRO A 25 5.55 -2.36 5.70
CA PRO A 25 6.15 -2.47 4.36
C PRO A 25 7.60 -1.98 4.29
N GLY A 26 8.05 -1.14 5.24
CA GLY A 26 9.35 -0.48 5.19
C GLY A 26 10.55 -1.42 5.02
N PRO A 27 10.69 -2.48 5.83
CA PRO A 27 11.75 -3.48 5.66
C PRO A 27 11.75 -4.12 4.26
N VAL A 28 10.57 -4.30 3.66
CA VAL A 28 10.42 -4.91 2.33
C VAL A 28 10.88 -3.94 1.26
N TRP A 29 10.50 -2.66 1.35
CA TRP A 29 10.99 -1.61 0.45
C TRP A 29 12.51 -1.47 0.51
N ILE A 30 13.09 -1.47 1.70
CA ILE A 30 14.55 -1.45 1.89
C ILE A 30 15.19 -2.67 1.21
N MET A 31 14.63 -3.86 1.42
CA MET A 31 15.12 -5.08 0.78
C MET A 31 15.06 -5.00 -0.75
N LEU A 32 13.96 -4.47 -1.31
CA LEU A 32 13.77 -4.29 -2.75
C LEU A 32 14.79 -3.32 -3.37
N MET A 33 15.17 -2.25 -2.65
CA MET A 33 16.11 -1.24 -3.13
C MET A 33 17.58 -1.69 -3.08
N PHE A 34 17.98 -2.36 -1.99
CA PHE A 34 19.39 -2.64 -1.70
C PHE A 34 19.85 -4.07 -1.99
N MET A 35 18.93 -5.04 -2.10
CA MET A 35 19.28 -6.44 -2.34
C MET A 35 18.68 -6.98 -3.66
N PRO A 36 19.09 -6.44 -4.82
CA PRO A 36 18.75 -7.04 -6.10
C PRO A 36 19.40 -8.43 -6.19
N ASP A 37 18.59 -9.46 -6.37
CA ASP A 37 19.02 -10.84 -6.73
C ASP A 37 19.49 -11.80 -5.60
N ASN A 38 19.09 -11.58 -4.34
CA ASN A 38 19.32 -12.57 -3.28
C ASN A 38 18.22 -13.66 -3.26
N ARG A 39 18.61 -14.93 -3.01
CA ARG A 39 17.70 -16.09 -2.93
C ARG A 39 16.65 -15.92 -1.82
N ILE A 40 17.01 -15.23 -0.74
CA ILE A 40 16.11 -14.89 0.37
C ILE A 40 15.08 -13.85 -0.09
N THR A 41 15.51 -12.79 -0.78
CA THR A 41 14.62 -11.78 -1.40
C THR A 41 13.61 -12.45 -2.33
N ARG A 42 14.04 -13.44 -3.11
CA ARG A 42 13.16 -14.17 -4.03
C ARG A 42 12.10 -15.02 -3.34
N LEU A 43 12.38 -15.57 -2.15
CA LEU A 43 11.43 -16.40 -1.42
C LEU A 43 10.47 -15.56 -0.57
N LEU A 44 10.99 -14.55 0.14
CA LEU A 44 10.18 -13.64 0.97
C LEU A 44 9.30 -12.73 0.11
N ILE A 45 9.82 -12.25 -1.01
CA ILE A 45 9.12 -11.33 -1.91
C ILE A 45 8.50 -12.14 -3.06
N SER A 46 7.79 -13.20 -2.71
CA SER A 46 6.77 -13.72 -3.62
C SER A 46 5.69 -12.65 -3.72
N PRO A 47 5.42 -12.09 -4.92
CA PRO A 47 4.55 -10.93 -5.10
C PRO A 47 3.07 -11.21 -4.75
N TRP A 48 2.77 -12.43 -4.32
CA TRP A 48 1.45 -12.87 -3.91
C TRP A 48 1.34 -13.04 -2.40
N ILE A 49 2.36 -13.56 -1.73
CA ILE A 49 2.24 -13.96 -0.31
C ILE A 49 2.07 -12.74 0.59
N LEU A 50 2.99 -11.78 0.49
CA LEU A 50 2.97 -10.62 1.39
C LEU A 50 1.78 -9.68 1.11
N PRO A 51 1.45 -9.34 -0.15
CA PRO A 51 0.24 -8.58 -0.44
C PRO A 51 -1.05 -9.31 -0.05
N ALA A 52 -1.11 -10.65 -0.18
CA ALA A 52 -2.27 -11.42 0.28
C ALA A 52 -2.41 -11.39 1.81
N PHE A 53 -1.31 -11.52 2.54
CA PHE A 53 -1.31 -11.41 4.00
C PHE A 53 -1.82 -10.04 4.46
N LEU A 54 -1.30 -8.96 3.89
CA LEU A 54 -1.81 -7.61 4.18
C LEU A 54 -3.25 -7.42 3.70
N GLY A 55 -3.65 -8.09 2.61
CA GLY A 55 -5.04 -8.14 2.13
C GLY A 55 -6.01 -8.72 3.15
N ILE A 56 -5.58 -9.73 3.93
CA ILE A 56 -6.39 -10.27 5.05
C ILE A 56 -6.55 -9.21 6.14
N VAL A 57 -5.48 -8.47 6.47
CA VAL A 57 -5.55 -7.37 7.44
C VAL A 57 -6.49 -6.26 6.95
N TYR A 58 -6.45 -5.92 5.66
CA TYR A 58 -7.41 -5.00 5.04
C TYR A 58 -8.86 -5.51 5.17
N LEU A 59 -9.11 -6.79 4.85
CA LEU A 59 -10.46 -7.38 4.99
C LEU A 59 -10.96 -7.33 6.42
N TYR A 60 -10.08 -7.50 7.40
CA TYR A 60 -10.42 -7.32 8.81
C TYR A 60 -10.86 -5.89 9.12
N PHE A 61 -10.15 -4.86 8.64
CA PHE A 61 -10.60 -3.46 8.82
C PHE A 61 -11.91 -3.16 8.11
N VAL A 62 -12.13 -3.72 6.92
CA VAL A 62 -13.41 -3.61 6.21
C VAL A 62 -14.53 -4.24 7.04
N TYR A 63 -14.31 -5.43 7.58
CA TYR A 63 -15.26 -6.10 8.46
C TYR A 63 -15.58 -5.26 9.70
N LEU A 64 -14.57 -4.68 10.35
CA LEU A 64 -14.78 -3.77 11.48
C LEU A 64 -15.60 -2.54 11.06
N LEU A 65 -15.33 -1.96 9.89
CA LEU A 65 -16.06 -0.78 9.39
C LEU A 65 -17.55 -1.07 9.23
N PHE A 66 -17.91 -2.23 8.69
CA PHE A 66 -19.30 -2.62 8.55
C PHE A 66 -19.95 -3.04 9.88
N THR A 67 -19.18 -3.57 10.83
CA THR A 67 -19.68 -4.02 12.13
C THR A 67 -19.95 -2.87 13.10
N TYR A 68 -19.04 -1.89 13.17
CA TYR A 68 -19.16 -0.73 14.07
C TYR A 68 -19.92 0.45 13.46
N GLY A 69 -20.38 0.30 12.21
CA GLY A 69 -21.17 1.30 11.49
C GLY A 69 -20.30 2.13 10.55
N PRO A 70 -20.45 2.00 9.22
CA PRO A 70 -19.82 2.93 8.30
C PRO A 70 -20.43 4.34 8.51
N PRO A 71 -19.69 5.41 8.19
CA PRO A 71 -20.30 6.73 8.10
C PRO A 71 -21.50 6.67 7.14
N ALA A 72 -22.55 7.45 7.44
CA ALA A 72 -23.84 7.38 6.76
C ALA A 72 -23.68 7.16 5.25
N THR A 73 -24.33 6.11 4.73
CA THR A 73 -24.29 5.78 3.30
C THR A 73 -24.74 7.00 2.50
N PRO A 74 -23.93 7.49 1.55
CA PRO A 74 -24.29 8.66 0.77
C PRO A 74 -25.57 8.38 -0.03
N ASP A 75 -26.60 9.21 0.12
CA ASP A 75 -27.79 9.18 -0.75
C ASP A 75 -27.42 9.53 -2.21
N ASN A 76 -26.26 10.18 -2.40
CA ASN A 76 -25.66 10.47 -3.70
C ASN A 76 -24.12 10.41 -3.66
N VAL A 77 -23.48 10.14 -4.80
CA VAL A 77 -22.02 10.24 -4.94
C VAL A 77 -21.65 11.72 -5.10
N SER A 78 -21.61 12.46 -4.00
CA SER A 78 -21.13 13.84 -3.97
C SER A 78 -19.81 13.97 -3.22
N MET A 79 -18.97 14.93 -3.63
CA MET A 79 -17.66 15.18 -3.00
C MET A 79 -17.75 15.40 -1.48
N ARG A 80 -18.85 16.01 -1.03
CA ARG A 80 -19.11 16.27 0.39
C ARG A 80 -19.26 14.97 1.19
N GLU A 81 -20.02 14.02 0.68
CA GLU A 81 -20.22 12.75 1.37
C GLU A 81 -18.98 11.86 1.30
N VAL A 82 -18.23 11.87 0.19
CA VAL A 82 -16.92 11.19 0.10
C VAL A 82 -15.95 11.75 1.14
N ARG A 83 -15.90 13.08 1.32
CA ARG A 83 -15.04 13.70 2.34
C ARG A 83 -15.43 13.27 3.75
N ARG A 84 -16.74 13.19 4.05
CA ARG A 84 -17.23 12.68 5.35
C ARG A 84 -16.82 11.24 5.59
N PHE A 85 -16.89 10.41 4.55
CA PHE A 85 -16.40 9.04 4.60
C PHE A 85 -14.90 9.00 4.93
N VAL A 86 -14.07 9.79 4.24
CA VAL A 86 -12.60 9.82 4.45
C VAL A 86 -12.20 10.35 5.82
N ILE A 87 -12.96 11.28 6.42
CA ILE A 87 -12.68 11.82 7.76
C ILE A 87 -12.92 10.77 8.87
N HIS A 88 -13.75 9.75 8.61
CA HIS A 88 -14.01 8.71 9.60
C HIS A 88 -12.74 7.86 9.85
N PRO A 89 -12.24 7.73 11.09
CA PRO A 89 -10.94 7.11 11.37
C PRO A 89 -10.77 5.71 10.81
N LEU A 90 -11.82 4.88 10.93
CA LEU A 90 -11.78 3.50 10.46
C LEU A 90 -11.86 3.41 8.93
N ALA A 91 -12.60 4.32 8.29
CA ALA A 91 -12.67 4.39 6.83
C ALA A 91 -11.35 4.90 6.24
N PHE A 92 -10.69 5.84 6.93
CA PHE A 92 -9.35 6.27 6.60
C PHE A 92 -8.35 5.10 6.68
N LEU A 93 -8.38 4.29 7.74
CA LEU A 93 -7.49 3.12 7.85
C LEU A 93 -7.73 2.08 6.75
N VAL A 94 -8.98 1.84 6.37
CA VAL A 94 -9.34 0.97 5.24
C VAL A 94 -8.75 1.52 3.94
N LEU A 95 -8.93 2.81 3.66
CA LEU A 95 -8.36 3.45 2.46
C LEU A 95 -6.82 3.47 2.49
N TRP A 96 -6.23 3.75 3.64
CA TRP A 96 -4.78 3.81 3.81
C TRP A 96 -4.13 2.45 3.60
N SER A 97 -4.68 1.39 4.22
CA SER A 97 -4.21 0.03 4.01
C SER A 97 -4.40 -0.42 2.56
N HIS A 98 -5.52 -0.07 1.92
CA HIS A 98 -5.74 -0.32 0.50
C HIS A 98 -4.65 0.30 -0.39
N LEU A 99 -4.26 1.55 -0.12
CA LEU A 99 -3.17 2.23 -0.84
C LEU A 99 -1.83 1.53 -0.61
N MET A 100 -1.44 1.29 0.65
CA MET A 100 -0.17 0.64 0.99
C MET A 100 -0.01 -0.76 0.38
N ILE A 101 -1.09 -1.55 0.35
CA ILE A 101 -1.06 -2.89 -0.25
C ILE A 101 -0.92 -2.81 -1.77
N THR A 102 -1.67 -1.89 -2.39
CA THR A 102 -1.60 -1.66 -3.84
C THR A 102 -0.20 -1.20 -4.25
N ASP A 103 0.36 -0.22 -3.53
CA ASP A 103 1.68 0.33 -3.78
C ASP A 103 2.76 -0.74 -3.65
N LEU A 104 2.70 -1.55 -2.60
CA LEU A 104 3.62 -2.66 -2.38
C LEU A 104 3.52 -3.72 -3.49
N PHE A 105 2.29 -4.07 -3.90
CA PHE A 105 2.07 -5.02 -4.98
C PHE A 105 2.65 -4.53 -6.31
N VAL A 106 2.40 -3.26 -6.66
CA VAL A 106 2.97 -2.63 -7.86
C VAL A 106 4.49 -2.62 -7.78
N GLY A 107 5.07 -2.22 -6.65
CA GLY A 107 6.51 -2.20 -6.41
C GLY A 107 7.16 -3.58 -6.58
N MET A 108 6.55 -4.63 -6.04
CA MET A 108 7.03 -6.00 -6.19
C MET A 108 7.02 -6.47 -7.64
N ARG A 109 5.94 -6.18 -8.39
CA ARG A 109 5.85 -6.55 -9.81
C ARG A 109 6.83 -5.76 -10.67
N MET A 110 6.99 -4.48 -10.38
CA MET A 110 7.97 -3.62 -11.03
C MET A 110 9.39 -4.15 -10.79
N TYR A 111 9.72 -4.52 -9.55
CA TYR A 111 11.00 -5.12 -9.19
C TYR A 111 11.25 -6.45 -9.91
N GLU A 112 10.24 -7.33 -10.01
CA GLU A 112 10.38 -8.59 -10.73
C GLU A 112 10.64 -8.40 -12.23
N ASP A 113 9.90 -7.50 -12.89
CA ASP A 113 10.13 -7.19 -14.31
C ASP A 113 11.49 -6.53 -14.52
N ALA A 114 11.87 -5.58 -13.65
CA ALA A 114 13.16 -4.91 -13.70
C ALA A 114 14.32 -5.90 -13.55
N ARG A 115 14.20 -6.86 -12.62
CA ARG A 115 15.17 -7.94 -12.42
C ARG A 115 15.30 -8.83 -13.66
N ARG A 116 14.18 -9.28 -14.23
CA ARG A 116 14.19 -10.09 -15.48
C ARG A 116 14.89 -9.38 -16.64
N ARG A 117 14.77 -8.05 -16.68
CA ARG A 117 15.38 -7.18 -17.70
C ARG A 117 16.77 -6.66 -17.31
N LYS A 118 17.31 -7.05 -16.14
CA LYS A 118 18.58 -6.56 -15.58
C LYS A 118 18.64 -5.02 -15.51
N ILE A 119 17.54 -4.40 -15.11
CA ILE A 119 17.41 -2.95 -14.87
C ILE A 119 17.42 -2.72 -13.36
N TYR A 120 18.32 -1.85 -12.89
CA TYR A 120 18.35 -1.42 -11.49
C TYR A 120 17.45 -0.19 -11.32
N VAL A 121 16.46 -0.26 -10.42
CA VAL A 121 15.36 0.73 -10.28
C VAL A 121 15.07 1.16 -8.82
N PRO A 122 16.08 1.45 -7.99
CA PRO A 122 15.86 1.81 -6.58
C PRO A 122 15.08 3.12 -6.42
N PHE A 123 15.28 4.08 -7.32
CA PHE A 123 14.61 5.38 -7.26
C PHE A 123 13.11 5.24 -7.55
N GLU A 124 12.75 4.46 -8.56
CA GLU A 124 11.37 4.17 -8.90
C GLU A 124 10.68 3.41 -7.77
N LEU A 125 11.37 2.46 -7.14
CA LEU A 125 10.84 1.75 -5.97
C LEU A 125 10.61 2.69 -4.78
N PHE A 126 11.53 3.63 -4.53
CA PHE A 126 11.34 4.65 -3.51
C PHE A 126 10.12 5.53 -3.79
N VAL A 127 9.95 5.99 -5.02
CA VAL A 127 8.76 6.75 -5.43
C VAL A 127 7.50 5.89 -5.30
N CYS A 128 7.59 4.60 -5.60
CA CYS A 128 6.47 3.66 -5.57
C CYS A 128 5.89 3.46 -4.18
N TRP A 129 6.70 3.65 -3.12
CA TRP A 129 6.25 3.55 -1.74
C TRP A 129 5.04 4.46 -1.45
N PHE A 130 4.98 5.66 -2.02
CA PHE A 130 3.87 6.60 -1.77
C PHE A 130 3.10 6.98 -3.04
N PHE A 131 3.72 6.82 -4.20
CA PHE A 131 3.21 7.31 -5.47
C PHE A 131 3.37 6.24 -6.55
N ALA A 132 2.80 5.07 -6.34
CA ALA A 132 2.90 3.95 -7.29
C ALA A 132 2.54 4.32 -8.75
N PRO A 133 1.51 5.14 -9.04
CA PRO A 133 1.23 5.55 -10.42
C PRO A 133 2.39 6.32 -11.07
N ILE A 134 3.02 7.23 -10.32
CA ILE A 134 4.15 8.04 -10.80
C ILE A 134 5.38 7.13 -11.01
N ALA A 135 5.65 6.25 -10.06
CA ALA A 135 6.74 5.28 -10.17
C ALA A 135 6.58 4.37 -11.39
N LEU A 136 5.36 3.91 -11.67
CA LEU A 136 5.07 3.07 -12.82
C LEU A 136 5.34 3.81 -14.14
N MET A 137 4.98 5.10 -14.22
CA MET A 137 5.31 5.93 -15.39
C MET A 137 6.81 6.09 -15.58
N LEU A 138 7.55 6.41 -14.51
CA LEU A 138 9.01 6.53 -14.54
C LEU A 138 9.68 5.22 -15.01
N TYR A 139 9.22 4.09 -14.47
CA TYR A 139 9.70 2.77 -14.85
C TYR A 139 9.37 2.42 -16.30
N ALA A 140 8.14 2.72 -16.76
CA ALA A 140 7.72 2.47 -18.12
C ALA A 140 8.60 3.22 -19.14
N VAL A 141 8.91 4.50 -18.88
CA VAL A 141 9.83 5.29 -19.72
C VAL A 141 11.22 4.67 -19.73
N ARG A 142 11.77 4.34 -18.56
CA ARG A 142 13.12 3.75 -18.45
C ARG A 142 13.22 2.38 -19.13
N ARG A 143 12.16 1.56 -18.99
CA ARG A 143 12.01 0.29 -19.67
C ARG A 143 12.03 0.48 -21.19
N ALA A 144 11.25 1.43 -21.72
CA ALA A 144 11.18 1.71 -23.15
C ALA A 144 12.54 2.12 -23.73
N LEU A 145 13.26 3.02 -23.05
CA LEU A 145 14.59 3.49 -23.47
C LEU A 145 15.63 2.38 -23.53
N LYS A 146 15.57 1.39 -22.63
CA LYS A 146 16.50 0.25 -22.64
C LYS A 146 16.15 -0.84 -23.65
N THR A 147 14.90 -0.90 -24.12
CA THR A 147 14.46 -1.88 -25.12
C THR A 147 14.68 -1.45 -26.57
N GLN A 148 15.04 -0.19 -26.85
CA GLN A 148 15.34 0.22 -28.21
C GLN A 148 16.63 -0.47 -28.71
N PRO A 149 16.61 -1.13 -29.88
CA PRO A 149 17.84 -1.59 -30.52
C PRO A 149 18.71 -0.36 -30.78
N LYS A 150 19.99 -0.43 -30.41
CA LYS A 150 20.95 0.55 -30.93
C LYS A 150 20.99 0.38 -32.44
N GLU A 151 20.47 1.37 -33.17
CA GLU A 151 20.66 1.51 -34.62
C GLU A 151 22.14 1.72 -34.98
#